data_AF-A0A937T6S1-F1
#
_entry.id   AF-A0A937T6S1-F1
#
_cell.length_a   1.000
_cell.length_b   1.000
_cell.length_c   1.000
_cell.angle_alpha   90.00
_cell.angle_beta   90.00
_cell.angle_gamma   90.00
#
_symmetry.space_group_name_H-M   'P 1'
#
loop_
_entity.id
_entity.type
_entity.pdbx_description
1 polymer ?
#
loop_
_entity_poly.entity_id
_entity_poly.type
_entity_poly.pdbx_seq_one_letter_code
_entity_poly.pdbx_strand_id
1 'polypeptide(L)'
;MNTRDNDPLHAAINAKLSAIVAKSQNKPSWRDDWMQLGPKTPELERLRVYQAISDAGDLPDDAGFYLVSWQIDAMTSLLAEEVLRDLDEQMEAIQQQHGLEEGEFWADDEIPPEYEQLQLRQQGAWDRLFVQKLDESGEHEMAELFRSDRERFDQRSDAGRTYFHGESSSSPVWLENLVDHIAMNMEADSVQGPLGYRYGEEDGFWEVIVYPTPVELLGGAVDGEVVAPGFTLDLEGLRSGFDRIADSRWNAFGLIPGEGPYLAVEGKFQGHDLFLRILAYAPDDEDPSIKVDCTRGRIR
;
A
#
# COMPACT_ATOMS: atom_id res chain seq x y z
N MET A 1 12.68 -14.39 2.14
CA MET A 1 13.25 -13.17 1.55
C MET A 1 12.26 -12.08 1.93
N ASN A 2 12.66 -11.08 2.71
CA ASN A 2 11.71 -10.10 3.24
C ASN A 2 11.20 -9.24 2.07
N THR A 3 9.94 -9.41 1.68
CA THR A 3 9.34 -8.71 0.52
C THR A 3 9.20 -7.20 0.73
N ARG A 4 9.44 -6.71 1.95
CA ARG A 4 9.39 -5.28 2.32
C ARG A 4 10.63 -4.48 1.93
N ASP A 5 11.68 -5.14 1.45
CA ASP A 5 12.93 -4.50 1.01
C ASP A 5 12.75 -3.53 -0.18
N ASN A 6 11.65 -3.67 -0.93
CA ASN A 6 11.23 -2.80 -2.03
C ASN A 6 10.01 -1.94 -1.67
N ASP A 7 9.61 -1.88 -0.39
CA ASP A 7 8.40 -1.18 0.03
C ASP A 7 8.43 0.29 -0.48
N PRO A 8 7.46 0.70 -1.32
CA PRO A 8 7.34 2.07 -1.82
C PRO A 8 7.35 3.12 -0.70
N LEU A 9 6.98 2.73 0.53
CA LEU A 9 7.05 3.59 1.71
C LEU A 9 8.49 4.03 2.03
N HIS A 10 9.49 3.17 1.84
CA HIS A 10 10.89 3.56 2.02
C HIS A 10 11.34 4.61 1.01
N ALA A 11 10.82 4.57 -0.23
CA ALA A 11 11.18 5.53 -1.28
C ALA A 11 10.73 6.95 -0.91
N ALA A 12 9.51 7.10 -0.40
CA ALA A 12 8.97 8.39 0.05
C ALA A 12 9.76 8.96 1.23
N ILE A 13 10.08 8.12 2.23
CA ILE A 13 10.93 8.49 3.36
C ILE A 13 12.31 8.98 2.87
N ASN A 14 12.95 8.20 2.01
CA ASN A 14 14.27 8.52 1.46
C ASN A 14 14.27 9.81 0.64
N ALA A 15 13.21 10.06 -0.14
CA ALA A 15 13.07 11.30 -0.91
C ALA A 15 13.00 12.53 0.01
N LYS A 16 12.24 12.46 1.10
CA LYS A 16 12.11 13.56 2.08
C LYS A 16 13.40 13.80 2.85
N LEU A 17 14.05 12.73 3.34
CA LEU A 17 15.34 12.82 4.03
C LEU A 17 16.42 13.39 3.09
N SER A 18 16.44 12.98 1.82
CA SER A 18 17.31 13.57 0.78
C SER A 18 17.09 15.07 0.64
N ALA A 19 15.83 15.51 0.58
CA ALA A 19 15.48 16.91 0.44
C ALA A 19 15.91 17.75 1.65
N ILE A 20 15.82 17.20 2.86
CA ILE A 20 16.32 17.84 4.09
C ILE A 20 17.85 17.99 4.01
N VAL A 21 18.57 16.90 3.74
CA VAL A 21 20.03 16.91 3.59
C VAL A 21 20.49 17.93 2.56
N ALA A 22 19.78 18.04 1.43
CA ALA A 22 20.10 18.99 0.36
C ALA A 22 19.89 20.46 0.77
N LYS A 23 18.96 20.74 1.69
CA LYS A 23 18.64 22.09 2.18
C LYS A 23 19.47 22.49 3.41
N SER A 24 20.01 21.53 4.15
CA SER A 24 20.77 21.80 5.37
C SER A 24 22.14 22.45 5.09
N GLN A 25 22.43 23.55 5.78
CA GLN A 25 23.73 24.23 5.69
C GLN A 25 24.86 23.44 6.35
N ASN A 26 24.52 22.68 7.40
CA ASN A 26 25.41 21.76 8.08
C ASN A 26 24.98 20.33 7.74
N LYS A 27 25.95 19.44 7.56
CA LYS A 27 25.70 18.02 7.34
C LYS A 27 25.01 17.43 8.59
N PRO A 28 23.80 16.87 8.47
CA PRO A 28 23.16 16.19 9.59
C PRO A 28 24.01 15.02 10.10
N SER A 29 24.03 14.80 11.42
CA SER A 29 24.85 13.76 12.05
C SER A 29 24.48 12.35 11.59
N TRP A 30 23.20 12.10 11.33
CA TRP A 30 22.64 10.83 10.88
C TRP A 30 22.83 10.55 9.38
N ARG A 31 23.31 11.52 8.59
CA ARG A 31 23.33 11.41 7.12
C ARG A 31 24.11 10.20 6.62
N ASP A 32 25.30 9.96 7.15
CA ASP A 32 26.17 8.91 6.64
C ASP A 32 25.63 7.52 6.95
N ASP A 33 25.02 7.35 8.13
CA ASP A 33 24.40 6.10 8.54
C ASP A 33 23.12 5.82 7.72
N TRP A 34 22.31 6.86 7.49
CA TRP A 34 21.14 6.77 6.61
C TRP A 34 21.50 6.39 5.16
N MET A 35 22.56 6.97 4.60
CA MET A 35 23.03 6.65 3.24
C MET A 35 23.57 5.21 3.10
N GLN A 36 23.88 4.53 4.22
CA GLN A 36 24.32 3.14 4.23
C GLN A 36 23.15 2.15 4.32
N LEU A 37 21.94 2.62 4.63
CA LEU A 37 20.75 1.78 4.60
C LEU A 37 20.51 1.30 3.16
N GLY A 38 20.46 -0.02 3.01
CA GLY A 38 20.06 -0.68 1.78
C GLY A 38 18.89 -1.62 2.02
N PRO A 39 18.40 -2.30 0.97
CA PRO A 39 17.31 -3.27 1.10
C PRO A 39 17.61 -4.31 2.19
N LYS A 40 18.80 -4.91 2.14
CA LYS A 40 19.22 -5.99 3.06
C LYS A 40 19.68 -5.53 4.45
N THR A 41 19.51 -4.26 4.80
CA THR A 41 19.94 -3.77 6.12
C THR A 41 19.06 -4.39 7.20
N PRO A 42 19.64 -4.98 8.27
CA PRO A 42 18.86 -5.53 9.36
C PRO A 42 17.90 -4.51 9.98
N GLU A 43 16.67 -4.94 10.30
CA GLU A 43 15.62 -4.04 10.82
C GLU A 43 16.06 -3.26 12.07
N LEU A 44 16.84 -3.89 12.95
CA LEU A 44 17.37 -3.24 14.15
C LEU A 44 18.39 -2.14 13.84
N GLU A 45 19.17 -2.29 12.76
CA GLU A 45 20.11 -1.26 12.31
C GLU A 45 19.35 -0.09 11.70
N ARG A 46 18.33 -0.37 10.88
CA ARG A 46 17.43 0.64 10.33
C ARG A 46 16.72 1.43 11.44
N LEU A 47 16.19 0.73 12.46
CA LEU A 47 15.57 1.35 13.62
C LEU A 47 16.52 2.34 14.33
N ARG A 48 17.77 1.94 14.57
CA ARG A 48 18.76 2.83 15.20
C ARG A 48 19.02 4.09 14.38
N VAL A 49 19.05 3.99 13.06
CA VAL A 49 19.20 5.15 12.19
C VAL A 49 17.97 6.05 12.27
N TYR A 50 16.76 5.49 12.29
CA TYR A 50 15.53 6.27 12.42
C TYR A 50 15.41 6.94 13.81
N GLN A 51 15.82 6.27 14.87
CA GLN A 51 15.96 6.87 16.21
C GLN A 51 16.93 8.05 16.18
N ALA A 52 18.12 7.87 15.58
CA ALA A 52 19.10 8.95 15.46
C ALA A 52 18.60 10.14 14.61
N ILE A 53 17.79 9.89 13.59
CA ILE A 53 17.12 10.93 12.80
C ILE A 53 16.10 11.69 13.65
N SER A 54 15.26 10.97 14.39
CA SER A 54 14.25 11.55 15.29
C SER A 54 14.91 12.42 16.37
N ASP A 55 15.94 11.90 17.04
CA ASP A 55 16.67 12.56 18.13
C ASP A 55 17.44 13.81 17.69
N ALA A 56 17.80 13.90 16.41
CA ALA A 56 18.53 15.05 15.88
C ALA A 56 17.68 16.34 15.85
N GLY A 57 16.35 16.23 15.86
CA GLY A 57 15.44 17.38 15.82
C GLY A 57 15.43 18.11 14.48
N ASP A 58 15.94 17.48 13.40
CA ASP A 58 15.92 18.03 12.04
C ASP A 58 14.52 17.87 11.37
N LEU A 59 13.62 17.12 11.99
CA LEU A 59 12.26 16.83 11.55
C LEU A 59 11.22 17.42 12.52
N PRO A 60 9.98 17.65 12.07
CA PRO A 60 8.86 17.80 13.00
C PRO A 60 8.74 16.58 13.92
N ASP A 61 8.39 16.79 15.18
CA ASP A 61 8.33 15.74 16.21
C ASP A 61 7.48 14.53 15.80
N ASP A 62 6.35 14.76 15.12
CA ASP A 62 5.46 13.69 14.67
C ASP A 62 6.04 12.89 13.49
N ALA A 63 6.89 13.50 12.65
CA ALA A 63 7.62 12.79 11.61
C ALA A 63 8.69 11.86 12.21
N GLY A 64 9.45 12.33 13.20
CA GLY A 64 10.38 11.48 13.96
C GLY A 64 9.66 10.31 14.64
N PHE A 65 8.52 10.61 15.28
CA PHE A 65 7.65 9.62 15.92
C PHE A 65 7.22 8.52 14.94
N TYR A 66 6.70 8.90 13.77
CA TYR A 66 6.27 7.96 12.74
C TYR A 66 7.38 7.05 12.22
N LEU A 67 8.59 7.57 11.96
CA LEU A 67 9.70 6.75 11.48
C LEU A 67 10.00 5.58 12.42
N VAL A 68 10.02 5.87 13.72
CA VAL A 68 10.32 4.89 14.76
C VAL A 68 9.14 3.92 14.95
N SER A 69 7.92 4.43 15.09
CA SER A 69 6.73 3.60 15.30
C SER A 69 6.46 2.67 14.12
N TRP A 70 6.59 3.16 12.89
CA TRP A 70 6.42 2.38 11.66
C TRP A 70 7.46 1.27 11.53
N GLN A 71 8.72 1.56 11.86
CA GLN A 71 9.78 0.54 11.83
C GLN A 71 9.57 -0.53 12.90
N ILE A 72 9.09 -0.16 14.08
CA ILE A 72 8.75 -1.10 15.14
C ILE A 72 7.51 -1.93 14.78
N ASP A 73 6.54 -1.34 14.07
CA ASP A 73 5.37 -2.04 13.53
C ASP A 73 5.80 -3.12 12.52
N ALA A 74 6.69 -2.78 11.60
CA ALA A 74 7.26 -3.72 10.64
C ALA A 74 7.98 -4.89 11.34
N MET A 75 8.80 -4.61 12.35
CA MET A 75 9.48 -5.63 13.16
C MET A 75 8.51 -6.49 13.97
N THR A 76 7.43 -5.88 14.49
CA THR A 76 6.40 -6.58 15.27
C THR A 76 5.61 -7.51 14.39
N SER A 77 5.25 -7.08 13.17
CA SER A 77 4.53 -7.90 12.19
C SER A 77 5.30 -9.18 11.87
N LEU A 78 6.61 -9.10 11.62
CA LEU A 78 7.46 -10.27 11.35
C LEU A 78 7.48 -11.26 12.52
N LEU A 79 7.47 -10.76 13.76
CA LEU A 79 7.40 -11.61 14.95
C LEU A 79 5.99 -12.20 15.13
N ALA A 80 4.95 -11.41 14.82
CA ALA A 80 3.57 -11.83 14.94
C ALA A 80 3.24 -13.00 14.01
N GLU A 81 3.78 -13.02 12.79
CA GLU A 81 3.65 -14.17 11.86
C GLU A 81 4.10 -15.49 12.50
N GLU A 82 5.14 -15.48 13.34
CA GLU A 82 5.58 -16.69 14.04
C GLU A 82 4.76 -16.96 15.31
N VAL A 83 4.57 -15.92 16.13
CA VAL A 83 4.01 -16.06 17.49
C VAL A 83 2.49 -16.23 17.48
N LEU A 84 1.79 -15.65 16.50
CA LEU A 84 0.33 -15.65 16.41
C LEU A 84 -0.22 -16.67 15.41
N ARG A 85 0.65 -17.43 14.72
CA ARG A 85 0.26 -18.45 13.74
C ARG A 85 -0.85 -19.38 14.23
N ASP A 86 -0.76 -19.86 15.47
CA ASP A 86 -1.76 -20.77 16.03
C ASP A 86 -3.16 -20.12 16.15
N LEU A 87 -3.24 -18.79 16.33
CA LEU A 87 -4.50 -18.05 16.32
C LEU A 87 -5.02 -17.87 14.89
N ASP A 88 -4.12 -17.58 13.95
CA ASP A 88 -4.45 -17.44 12.52
C ASP A 88 -5.02 -18.75 11.98
N GLU A 89 -4.37 -19.88 12.27
CA GLU A 89 -4.83 -21.22 11.89
C GLU A 89 -6.21 -21.55 12.49
N GLN A 90 -6.50 -21.09 13.72
CA GLN A 90 -7.83 -21.25 14.32
C GLN A 90 -8.88 -20.37 13.65
N MET A 91 -8.53 -19.14 13.25
CA MET A 91 -9.42 -18.23 12.52
C MET A 91 -9.78 -18.81 11.15
N GLU A 92 -8.79 -19.31 10.41
CA GLU A 92 -8.99 -20.00 9.13
C GLU A 92 -9.86 -21.26 9.27
N ALA A 93 -9.65 -22.05 10.33
CA ALA A 93 -10.47 -23.23 10.58
C ALA A 93 -11.96 -22.89 10.81
N ILE A 94 -12.25 -21.78 11.49
CA ILE A 94 -13.62 -21.28 11.66
C ILE A 94 -14.20 -20.82 10.32
N GLN A 95 -13.44 -20.06 9.52
CA GLN A 95 -13.86 -19.64 8.17
C GLN A 95 -14.25 -20.85 7.31
N GLN A 96 -13.38 -21.86 7.26
CA GLN A 96 -13.64 -23.11 6.51
C GLN A 96 -14.85 -23.89 7.04
N GLN A 97 -15.05 -23.92 8.37
CA GLN A 97 -16.21 -24.59 8.97
C GLN A 97 -17.53 -23.93 8.57
N HIS A 98 -17.53 -22.61 8.39
CA HIS A 98 -18.69 -21.83 7.93
C HIS A 98 -18.78 -21.74 6.41
N GLY A 99 -17.89 -22.42 5.68
CA GLY A 99 -17.95 -22.57 4.23
C GLY A 99 -17.39 -21.40 3.43
N LEU A 100 -16.64 -20.49 4.07
CA LEU A 100 -15.90 -19.45 3.36
C LEU A 100 -14.70 -20.05 2.63
N GLU A 101 -14.51 -19.66 1.38
CA GLU A 101 -13.29 -19.95 0.63
C GLU A 101 -12.14 -19.01 1.05
N GLU A 102 -10.91 -19.36 0.65
CA GLU A 102 -9.72 -18.57 0.92
C GLU A 102 -9.88 -17.16 0.29
N GLY A 103 -9.79 -16.12 1.12
CA GLY A 103 -10.01 -14.72 0.69
C GLY A 103 -11.47 -14.24 0.74
N GLU A 104 -12.43 -15.08 1.10
CA GLU A 104 -13.80 -14.64 1.38
C GLU A 104 -13.95 -14.10 2.80
N PHE A 105 -14.84 -13.13 2.97
CA PHE A 105 -15.11 -12.47 4.24
C PHE A 105 -16.61 -12.56 4.57
N TRP A 106 -16.93 -12.66 5.86
CA TRP A 106 -18.31 -12.50 6.30
C TRP A 106 -18.79 -11.06 6.10
N ALA A 107 -20.09 -10.88 5.87
CA ALA A 107 -20.73 -9.59 6.12
C ALA A 107 -20.72 -9.28 7.63
N ASP A 108 -20.75 -7.99 8.01
CA ASP A 108 -20.65 -7.55 9.40
C ASP A 108 -21.67 -8.22 10.34
N ASP A 109 -22.86 -8.58 9.84
CA ASP A 109 -23.92 -9.23 10.60
C ASP A 109 -23.87 -10.77 10.60
N GLU A 110 -22.92 -11.35 9.85
CA GLU A 110 -22.75 -12.80 9.70
C GLU A 110 -21.50 -13.35 10.43
N ILE A 111 -20.69 -12.48 11.04
CA ILE A 111 -19.47 -12.87 11.75
C ILE A 111 -19.83 -13.79 12.94
N PRO A 112 -19.32 -15.04 12.98
CA PRO A 112 -19.58 -15.93 14.09
C PRO A 112 -18.98 -15.38 15.40
N PRO A 113 -19.69 -15.46 16.55
CA PRO A 113 -19.20 -14.94 17.83
C PRO A 113 -17.85 -15.54 18.27
N GLU A 114 -17.59 -16.80 17.91
CA GLU A 114 -16.30 -17.45 18.16
C GLU A 114 -15.15 -16.86 17.35
N TYR A 115 -15.41 -16.39 16.13
CA TYR A 115 -14.44 -15.71 15.29
C TYR A 115 -14.14 -14.32 15.83
N GLU A 116 -15.18 -13.56 16.19
CA GLU A 116 -15.04 -12.22 16.79
C GLU A 116 -14.21 -12.28 18.09
N GLN A 117 -14.47 -13.26 18.96
CA GLN A 117 -13.66 -13.47 20.18
C GLN A 117 -12.20 -13.80 19.87
N LEU A 118 -11.95 -14.55 18.80
CA LEU A 118 -10.60 -14.93 18.39
C LEU A 118 -9.85 -13.73 17.79
N GLN A 119 -10.52 -12.93 16.98
CA GLN A 119 -9.99 -11.67 16.44
C GLN A 119 -9.61 -10.70 17.55
N LEU A 120 -10.47 -10.52 18.57
CA LEU A 120 -10.15 -9.70 19.74
C LEU A 120 -8.92 -10.23 20.51
N ARG A 121 -8.77 -11.56 20.61
CA ARG A 121 -7.60 -12.17 21.25
C ARG A 121 -6.33 -11.98 20.44
N GLN A 122 -6.41 -12.12 19.12
CA GLN A 122 -5.32 -11.89 18.18
C GLN A 122 -4.88 -10.43 18.22
N GLN A 123 -5.80 -9.47 18.10
CA GLN A 123 -5.52 -8.03 18.22
C GLN A 123 -4.87 -7.70 19.57
N GLY A 124 -5.44 -8.18 20.68
CA GLY A 124 -4.85 -7.96 21.99
C GLY A 124 -3.48 -8.62 22.18
N ALA A 125 -3.19 -9.72 21.47
CA ALA A 125 -1.87 -10.35 21.47
C ALA A 125 -0.87 -9.54 20.65
N TRP A 126 -1.28 -9.05 19.49
CA TRP A 126 -0.50 -8.15 18.65
C TRP A 126 -0.15 -6.86 19.39
N ASP A 127 -1.12 -6.20 20.03
CA ASP A 127 -0.89 -4.97 20.81
C ASP A 127 0.15 -5.20 21.93
N ARG A 128 0.13 -6.38 22.58
CA ARG A 128 1.15 -6.73 23.58
C ARG A 128 2.54 -6.89 22.97
N LEU A 129 2.64 -7.54 21.80
CA LEU A 129 3.91 -7.69 21.09
C LEU A 129 4.46 -6.32 20.66
N PHE A 130 3.62 -5.45 20.11
CA PHE A 130 3.99 -4.12 19.67
C PHE A 130 4.53 -3.27 20.82
N VAL A 131 3.78 -3.22 21.93
CA VAL A 131 4.18 -2.54 23.17
C VAL A 131 5.48 -3.11 23.73
N GLN A 132 5.64 -4.43 23.75
CA GLN A 132 6.88 -5.06 24.18
C GLN A 132 8.05 -4.64 23.28
N LYS A 133 7.85 -4.55 21.96
CA LYS A 133 8.89 -4.13 21.02
C LYS A 133 9.28 -2.67 21.18
N LEU A 134 8.31 -1.79 21.47
CA LEU A 134 8.60 -0.40 21.85
C LEU A 134 9.49 -0.35 23.10
N ASP A 135 9.14 -1.09 24.16
CA ASP A 135 9.94 -1.13 25.40
C ASP A 135 11.34 -1.73 25.19
N GLU A 136 11.46 -2.83 24.44
CA GLU A 136 12.76 -3.45 24.13
C GLU A 136 13.68 -2.52 23.31
N SER A 137 13.08 -1.60 22.55
CA SER A 137 13.79 -0.62 21.71
C SER A 137 14.11 0.68 22.44
N GLY A 138 13.68 0.83 23.70
CA GLY A 138 13.87 2.03 24.52
C GLY A 138 12.80 3.11 24.33
N GLU A 139 11.76 2.85 23.55
CA GLU A 139 10.68 3.79 23.21
C GLU A 139 9.57 3.81 24.26
N HIS A 140 9.95 3.95 25.53
CA HIS A 140 9.04 3.82 26.67
C HIS A 140 7.91 4.86 26.66
N GLU A 141 8.18 6.08 26.19
CA GLU A 141 7.16 7.12 26.08
C GLU A 141 6.12 6.78 25.00
N MET A 142 6.55 6.23 23.87
CA MET A 142 5.64 5.75 22.83
C MET A 142 4.82 4.55 23.31
N ALA A 143 5.45 3.62 24.03
CA ALA A 143 4.78 2.47 24.64
C ALA A 143 3.70 2.91 25.64
N GLU A 144 4.01 3.90 26.47
CA GLU A 144 3.04 4.46 27.41
C GLU A 144 1.91 5.20 26.72
N LEU A 145 2.21 5.99 25.68
CA LEU A 145 1.20 6.66 24.88
C LEU A 145 0.25 5.65 24.23
N PHE A 146 0.78 4.58 23.64
CA PHE A 146 -0.01 3.52 23.03
C PHE A 146 -0.97 2.84 24.01
N ARG A 147 -0.53 2.60 25.26
CA ARG A 147 -1.36 1.99 26.31
C ARG A 147 -2.43 2.91 26.86
N SER A 148 -2.09 4.19 27.05
CA SER A 148 -2.91 5.14 27.82
C SER A 148 -3.81 6.01 26.94
N ASP A 149 -3.41 6.27 25.71
CA ASP A 149 -4.08 7.19 24.78
C ASP A 149 -3.81 6.77 23.33
N ARG A 150 -4.46 5.66 22.92
CA ARG A 150 -4.29 5.07 21.58
C ARG A 150 -4.68 6.05 20.47
N GLU A 151 -5.73 6.85 20.67
CA GLU A 151 -6.16 7.85 19.70
C GLU A 151 -5.07 8.87 19.43
N ARG A 152 -4.41 9.39 20.48
CA ARG A 152 -3.29 10.32 20.30
C ARG A 152 -2.05 9.67 19.69
N PHE A 153 -1.78 8.40 20.01
CA PHE A 153 -0.72 7.64 19.34
C PHE A 153 -0.96 7.60 17.82
N ASP A 154 -2.17 7.22 17.41
CA ASP A 154 -2.56 7.08 16.01
C ASP A 154 -2.50 8.45 15.30
N GLN A 155 -3.02 9.51 15.93
CA GLN A 155 -2.94 10.89 15.39
C GLN A 155 -1.50 11.35 15.11
N ARG A 156 -0.55 11.06 16.02
CA ARG A 156 0.87 11.43 15.81
C ARG A 156 1.50 10.60 14.71
N SER A 157 1.21 9.30 14.68
CA SER A 157 1.64 8.40 13.61
C SER A 157 1.15 8.89 12.25
N ASP A 158 -0.13 9.25 12.14
CA ASP A 158 -0.75 9.74 10.91
C ASP A 158 -0.22 11.11 10.47
N ALA A 159 0.03 12.02 11.41
CA ALA A 159 0.65 13.31 11.11
C ALA A 159 2.08 13.12 10.56
N GLY A 160 2.87 12.22 11.15
CA GLY A 160 4.19 11.87 10.64
C GLY A 160 4.15 11.14 9.30
N ARG A 161 3.22 10.20 9.13
CA ARG A 161 2.95 9.54 7.84
C ARG A 161 2.66 10.59 6.77
N THR A 162 1.77 11.54 7.08
CA THR A 162 1.38 12.63 6.17
C THR A 162 2.57 13.48 5.75
N TYR A 163 3.51 13.73 6.67
CA TYR A 163 4.73 14.46 6.35
C TYR A 163 5.59 13.77 5.29
N PHE A 164 5.75 12.45 5.38
CA PHE A 164 6.57 11.66 4.47
C PHE A 164 5.87 11.33 3.14
N HIS A 165 4.63 10.85 3.24
CA HIS A 165 3.89 10.28 2.13
C HIS A 165 2.92 11.26 1.48
N GLY A 166 2.77 12.46 2.05
CA GLY A 166 1.69 13.39 1.70
C GLY A 166 0.40 13.01 2.43
N GLU A 167 -0.63 13.84 2.27
CA GLU A 167 -1.96 13.45 2.75
C GLU A 167 -2.27 12.07 2.19
N SER A 168 -2.59 11.17 3.10
CA SER A 168 -3.13 9.87 2.74
C SER A 168 -4.54 10.15 2.27
N SER A 169 -4.66 10.68 1.06
CA SER A 169 -5.94 10.99 0.50
C SER A 169 -6.65 9.65 0.37
N SER A 170 -7.52 9.36 1.34
CA SER A 170 -8.71 8.58 1.07
C SER A 170 -9.16 9.05 -0.29
N SER A 171 -9.09 8.17 -1.28
CA SER A 171 -9.38 8.53 -2.64
C SER A 171 -10.70 9.31 -2.62
N PRO A 172 -10.76 10.52 -3.21
CA PRO A 172 -12.02 11.24 -3.26
C PRO A 172 -13.09 10.29 -3.79
N VAL A 173 -14.28 10.28 -3.18
CA VAL A 173 -15.35 9.32 -3.55
C VAL A 173 -15.64 9.31 -5.06
N TRP A 174 -15.50 10.46 -5.74
CA TRP A 174 -15.68 10.54 -7.19
C TRP A 174 -14.60 9.77 -7.98
N LEU A 175 -13.38 9.65 -7.45
CA LEU A 175 -12.28 8.93 -8.06
C LEU A 175 -12.47 7.42 -7.89
N GLU A 176 -12.95 6.96 -6.74
CA GLU A 176 -13.40 5.58 -6.55
C GLU A 176 -14.51 5.24 -7.56
N ASN A 177 -15.52 6.11 -7.68
CA ASN A 177 -16.58 5.96 -8.69
C ASN A 177 -16.03 5.90 -10.13
N LEU A 178 -14.96 6.66 -10.43
CA LEU A 178 -14.32 6.63 -11.75
C LEU A 178 -13.64 5.29 -12.00
N VAL A 179 -12.88 4.77 -11.03
CA VAL A 179 -12.20 3.48 -11.13
C VAL A 179 -13.20 2.34 -11.24
N ASP A 180 -14.28 2.36 -10.45
CA ASP A 180 -15.37 1.40 -10.54
C ASP A 180 -16.05 1.45 -11.92
N HIS A 181 -16.33 2.65 -12.44
CA HIS A 181 -16.90 2.80 -13.78
C HIS A 181 -15.96 2.24 -14.85
N ILE A 182 -14.64 2.42 -14.72
CA ILE A 182 -13.67 1.81 -15.64
C ILE A 182 -13.69 0.29 -15.52
N ALA A 183 -13.67 -0.26 -14.30
CA ALA A 183 -13.71 -1.69 -14.05
C ALA A 183 -14.97 -2.35 -14.64
N MET A 184 -16.15 -1.71 -14.49
CA MET A 184 -17.41 -2.21 -15.06
C MET A 184 -17.42 -2.26 -16.60
N ASN A 185 -16.55 -1.51 -17.26
CA ASN A 185 -16.41 -1.47 -18.71
C ASN A 185 -15.17 -2.21 -19.21
N MET A 186 -14.45 -2.90 -18.31
CA MET A 186 -13.26 -3.68 -18.62
C MET A 186 -13.57 -5.18 -18.47
N GLU A 187 -13.19 -5.96 -19.49
CA GLU A 187 -13.29 -7.41 -19.45
C GLU A 187 -11.87 -7.99 -19.48
N ALA A 188 -11.47 -8.65 -18.40
CA ALA A 188 -10.14 -9.25 -18.27
C ALA A 188 -9.99 -10.46 -19.21
N ASP A 189 -8.86 -10.55 -19.91
CA ASP A 189 -8.57 -11.71 -20.77
C ASP A 189 -8.14 -12.94 -19.94
N SER A 190 -7.75 -12.72 -18.68
CA SER A 190 -7.38 -13.74 -17.70
C SER A 190 -7.73 -13.30 -16.27
N VAL A 191 -7.28 -14.05 -15.26
CA VAL A 191 -7.52 -13.70 -13.85
C VAL A 191 -6.88 -12.34 -13.55
N GLN A 192 -7.66 -11.41 -13.02
CA GLN A 192 -7.23 -10.04 -12.73
C GLN A 192 -7.61 -9.67 -11.29
N GLY A 193 -6.70 -9.00 -10.58
CA GLY A 193 -6.97 -8.39 -9.28
C GLY A 193 -7.74 -7.07 -9.39
N PRO A 194 -7.92 -6.33 -8.28
CA PRO A 194 -8.50 -4.98 -8.36
C PRO A 194 -7.65 -4.07 -9.26
N LEU A 195 -8.25 -3.04 -9.86
CA LEU A 195 -7.48 -2.04 -10.61
C LEU A 195 -6.59 -1.22 -9.67
N GLY A 196 -5.34 -1.02 -10.07
CA GLY A 196 -4.45 -0.05 -9.47
C GLY A 196 -4.71 1.33 -10.04
N TYR A 197 -4.52 2.37 -9.24
CA TYR A 197 -4.62 3.75 -9.72
C TYR A 197 -3.69 4.70 -8.98
N ARG A 198 -3.23 5.74 -9.70
CA ARG A 198 -2.42 6.84 -9.19
C ARG A 198 -3.05 8.15 -9.63
N TYR A 199 -2.93 9.18 -8.82
CA TYR A 199 -3.49 10.48 -9.17
C TYR A 199 -2.69 11.65 -8.59
N GLY A 200 -2.84 12.79 -9.23
CA GLY A 200 -2.41 14.09 -8.76
C GLY A 200 -3.41 15.16 -9.17
N GLU A 201 -3.42 16.27 -8.44
CA GLU A 201 -4.25 17.44 -8.74
C GLU A 201 -3.36 18.67 -8.82
N GLU A 202 -3.54 19.47 -9.88
CA GLU A 202 -2.86 20.75 -10.08
C GLU A 202 -3.86 21.76 -10.64
N ASP A 203 -4.05 22.89 -9.94
CA ASP A 203 -4.93 24.00 -10.34
C ASP A 203 -6.37 23.60 -10.72
N GLY A 204 -6.95 22.65 -9.98
CA GLY A 204 -8.30 22.13 -10.21
C GLY A 204 -8.40 21.06 -11.30
N PHE A 205 -7.27 20.68 -11.90
CA PHE A 205 -7.18 19.69 -12.96
C PHE A 205 -6.53 18.41 -12.44
N TRP A 206 -7.21 17.28 -12.65
CA TRP A 206 -6.77 15.98 -12.13
C TRP A 206 -6.04 15.18 -13.20
N GLU A 207 -4.87 14.66 -12.86
CA GLU A 207 -4.22 13.62 -13.65
C GLU A 207 -4.46 12.28 -12.96
N VAL A 208 -5.08 11.34 -13.68
CA VAL A 208 -5.44 10.02 -13.15
C VAL A 208 -4.87 8.94 -14.05
N ILE A 209 -4.20 7.97 -13.46
CA ILE A 209 -3.67 6.78 -14.12
C ILE A 209 -4.37 5.57 -13.53
N VAL A 210 -4.93 4.70 -14.37
CA VAL A 210 -5.59 3.45 -13.97
C VAL A 210 -4.95 2.31 -14.76
N TYR A 211 -4.70 1.17 -14.12
CA TYR A 211 -4.03 0.03 -14.73
C TYR A 211 -4.49 -1.31 -14.12
N PRO A 212 -4.44 -2.41 -14.89
CA PRO A 212 -4.59 -3.74 -14.32
C PRO A 212 -3.40 -4.06 -13.42
N THR A 213 -3.63 -4.60 -12.23
CA THR A 213 -2.54 -5.03 -11.36
C THR A 213 -1.86 -6.29 -11.91
N PRO A 214 -0.53 -6.43 -11.72
CA PRO A 214 0.16 -7.64 -12.12
C PRO A 214 -0.29 -8.85 -11.30
N VAL A 215 -0.11 -10.04 -11.87
CA VAL A 215 -0.45 -11.33 -11.25
C VAL A 215 0.80 -12.19 -11.17
N GLU A 216 1.09 -12.74 -10.00
CA GLU A 216 2.18 -13.71 -9.82
C GLU A 216 1.66 -15.13 -10.09
N LEU A 217 2.30 -15.85 -11.00
CA LEU A 217 1.96 -17.24 -11.31
C LEU A 217 2.69 -18.19 -10.35
N LEU A 218 1.94 -19.08 -9.72
CA LEU A 218 2.47 -20.08 -8.80
C LEU A 218 2.41 -21.49 -9.39
N GLY A 219 3.51 -22.23 -9.23
CA GLY A 219 3.66 -23.62 -9.62
C GLY A 219 3.84 -23.88 -11.12
N GLY A 220 4.38 -25.06 -11.44
CA GLY A 220 4.64 -25.47 -12.82
C GLY A 220 5.93 -24.87 -13.40
N ALA A 221 5.98 -24.67 -14.71
CA ALA A 221 7.19 -24.22 -15.42
C ALA A 221 7.42 -22.70 -15.37
N VAL A 222 6.40 -21.94 -14.96
CA VAL A 222 6.36 -20.47 -14.92
C VAL A 222 6.16 -19.94 -13.49
N ASP A 223 6.53 -20.74 -12.50
CA ASP A 223 6.44 -20.38 -11.08
C ASP A 223 7.28 -19.14 -10.76
N GLY A 224 6.66 -18.15 -10.10
CA GLY A 224 7.22 -16.84 -9.79
C GLY A 224 7.20 -15.84 -10.95
N GLU A 225 6.63 -16.17 -12.11
CA GLU A 225 6.50 -15.23 -13.22
C GLU A 225 5.39 -14.21 -12.93
N VAL A 226 5.67 -12.92 -13.15
CA VAL A 226 4.69 -11.84 -13.03
C VAL A 226 4.18 -11.49 -14.41
N VAL A 227 2.87 -11.62 -14.60
CA VAL A 227 2.20 -11.38 -15.88
C VAL A 227 1.15 -10.29 -15.76
N ALA A 228 0.94 -9.56 -16.85
CA ALA A 228 -0.19 -8.66 -16.98
C ALA A 228 -1.41 -9.46 -17.47
N PRO A 229 -2.60 -9.29 -16.87
CA PRO A 229 -3.74 -10.16 -17.16
C PRO A 229 -4.34 -9.96 -18.56
N GLY A 230 -4.03 -8.84 -19.23
CA GLY A 230 -4.68 -8.44 -20.48
C GLY A 230 -6.15 -8.04 -20.26
N PHE A 231 -6.68 -7.17 -21.11
CA PHE A 231 -8.08 -6.79 -21.04
C PHE A 231 -8.61 -6.24 -22.37
N THR A 232 -9.92 -6.32 -22.51
CA THR A 232 -10.71 -5.56 -23.49
C THR A 232 -11.49 -4.45 -22.77
N LEU A 233 -11.69 -3.31 -23.45
CA LEU A 233 -12.35 -2.13 -22.87
C LEU A 233 -13.52 -1.66 -23.75
N ASP A 234 -14.72 -1.56 -23.19
CA ASP A 234 -15.87 -0.94 -23.84
C ASP A 234 -15.74 0.59 -23.82
N LEU A 235 -15.31 1.15 -24.96
CA LEU A 235 -15.11 2.60 -25.11
C LEU A 235 -16.42 3.40 -25.06
N GLU A 236 -17.53 2.82 -25.53
CA GLU A 236 -18.83 3.52 -25.50
C GLU A 236 -19.41 3.51 -24.09
N GLY A 237 -19.31 2.38 -23.40
CA GLY A 237 -19.65 2.26 -21.99
C GLY A 237 -18.81 3.19 -21.11
N LEU A 238 -17.48 3.19 -21.29
CA LEU A 238 -16.58 4.14 -20.61
C LEU A 238 -17.02 5.59 -20.86
N ARG A 239 -17.22 5.96 -22.14
CA ARG A 239 -17.63 7.31 -22.54
C ARG A 239 -18.95 7.74 -21.90
N SER A 240 -19.89 6.82 -21.71
CA SER A 240 -21.22 7.14 -21.18
C SER A 240 -21.22 7.68 -19.74
N GLY A 241 -20.16 7.41 -18.97
CA GLY A 241 -20.01 7.92 -17.60
C GLY A 241 -19.45 9.33 -17.48
N PHE A 242 -18.87 9.88 -18.56
CA PHE A 242 -18.31 11.23 -18.55
C PHE A 242 -19.41 12.28 -18.77
N ASP A 243 -19.38 13.36 -17.98
CA ASP A 243 -20.22 14.54 -18.20
C ASP A 243 -19.88 15.20 -19.55
N ARG A 244 -18.58 15.18 -19.90
CA ARG A 244 -18.05 15.72 -21.16
C ARG A 244 -16.73 15.05 -21.50
N ILE A 245 -16.52 14.70 -22.76
CA ILE A 245 -15.20 14.36 -23.30
C ILE A 245 -14.74 15.49 -24.23
N ALA A 246 -13.55 16.00 -23.98
CA ALA A 246 -12.88 17.00 -24.80
C ALA A 246 -12.02 16.36 -25.88
N ASP A 247 -11.25 15.33 -25.50
CA ASP A 247 -10.35 14.58 -26.38
C ASP A 247 -10.24 13.12 -25.94
N SER A 248 -9.95 12.24 -26.90
CA SER A 248 -9.67 10.83 -26.64
C SER A 248 -8.61 10.33 -27.61
N ARG A 249 -7.54 9.73 -27.10
CA ARG A 249 -6.40 9.29 -27.90
C ARG A 249 -5.91 7.92 -27.44
N TRP A 250 -5.48 7.12 -28.40
CA TRP A 250 -4.81 5.85 -28.13
C TRP A 250 -3.31 6.00 -28.44
N ASN A 251 -2.47 5.67 -27.46
CA ASN A 251 -1.04 5.54 -27.66
C ASN A 251 -0.68 4.06 -27.71
N ALA A 252 -0.37 3.55 -28.90
CA ALA A 252 -0.08 2.13 -29.10
C ALA A 252 1.33 1.72 -28.62
N PHE A 253 2.24 2.68 -28.37
CA PHE A 253 3.66 2.38 -28.17
C PHE A 253 4.19 2.78 -26.78
N GLY A 254 3.48 3.61 -26.03
CA GLY A 254 3.99 4.12 -24.75
C GLY A 254 5.23 4.95 -24.93
N LEU A 255 5.09 6.13 -25.55
CA LEU A 255 6.24 7.02 -25.83
C LEU A 255 6.96 7.51 -24.56
N ILE A 256 6.31 7.38 -23.40
CA ILE A 256 6.89 7.68 -22.10
C ILE A 256 7.48 6.37 -21.55
N PRO A 257 8.79 6.33 -21.23
CA PRO A 257 9.42 5.16 -20.64
C PRO A 257 8.66 4.69 -19.40
N GLY A 258 8.35 3.39 -19.33
CA GLY A 258 7.67 2.76 -18.19
C GLY A 258 6.14 2.78 -18.21
N GLU A 259 5.49 3.41 -19.20
CA GLU A 259 4.01 3.50 -19.22
C GLU A 259 3.32 2.55 -20.20
N GLY A 260 4.06 2.03 -21.20
CA GLY A 260 3.49 1.11 -22.20
C GLY A 260 2.30 1.72 -22.99
N PRO A 261 1.56 0.89 -23.76
CA PRO A 261 0.38 1.33 -24.48
C PRO A 261 -0.71 1.82 -23.53
N TYR A 262 -1.46 2.86 -23.91
CA TYR A 262 -2.57 3.37 -23.09
C TYR A 262 -3.65 4.07 -23.90
N LEU A 263 -4.87 4.09 -23.35
CA LEU A 263 -5.93 5.01 -23.75
C LEU A 263 -5.88 6.26 -22.88
N ALA A 264 -5.97 7.44 -23.48
CA ALA A 264 -6.08 8.69 -22.76
C ALA A 264 -7.39 9.41 -23.09
N VAL A 265 -8.03 9.96 -22.06
CA VAL A 265 -9.29 10.72 -22.15
C VAL A 265 -9.11 12.03 -21.39
N GLU A 266 -9.32 13.14 -22.07
CA GLU A 266 -9.44 14.46 -21.44
C GLU A 266 -10.91 14.83 -21.36
N GLY A 267 -11.41 15.16 -20.17
CA GLY A 267 -12.83 15.36 -19.98
C GLY A 267 -13.25 15.81 -18.59
N LYS A 268 -14.54 15.65 -18.32
CA LYS A 268 -15.16 15.91 -17.03
C LYS A 268 -15.93 14.70 -16.54
N PHE A 269 -15.70 14.29 -15.30
CA PHE A 269 -16.40 13.19 -14.64
C PHE A 269 -16.90 13.64 -13.26
N GLN A 270 -18.21 13.49 -13.01
CA GLN A 270 -18.87 13.94 -11.78
C GLN A 270 -18.52 15.39 -11.37
N GLY A 271 -18.37 16.29 -12.35
CA GLY A 271 -18.05 17.71 -12.13
C GLY A 271 -16.56 18.06 -12.15
N HIS A 272 -15.66 17.09 -12.10
CA HIS A 272 -14.21 17.28 -12.03
C HIS A 272 -13.56 17.25 -13.41
N ASP A 273 -12.74 18.26 -13.75
CA ASP A 273 -11.94 18.25 -14.98
C ASP A 273 -10.70 17.36 -14.78
N LEU A 274 -10.49 16.40 -15.69
CA LEU A 274 -9.40 15.44 -15.58
C LEU A 274 -8.78 15.03 -16.92
N PHE A 275 -7.55 14.54 -16.82
CA PHE A 275 -6.84 13.76 -17.81
C PHE A 275 -6.63 12.33 -17.30
N LEU A 276 -7.43 11.41 -17.82
CA LEU A 276 -7.38 9.98 -17.50
C LEU A 276 -6.43 9.26 -18.47
N ARG A 277 -5.60 8.37 -17.93
CA ARG A 277 -4.84 7.37 -18.67
C ARG A 277 -5.19 5.97 -18.17
N ILE A 278 -5.61 5.09 -19.07
CA ILE A 278 -5.83 3.67 -18.80
C ILE A 278 -4.71 2.90 -19.47
N LEU A 279 -3.76 2.40 -18.68
CA LEU A 279 -2.58 1.70 -19.18
C LEU A 279 -2.90 0.24 -19.48
N ALA A 280 -2.23 -0.31 -20.50
CA ALA A 280 -2.28 -1.75 -20.81
C ALA A 280 -1.48 -2.59 -19.79
N TYR A 281 -0.49 -1.97 -19.14
CA TYR A 281 0.39 -2.60 -18.17
C TYR A 281 0.49 -1.73 -16.91
N ALA A 282 0.68 -2.36 -15.76
CA ALA A 282 1.02 -1.63 -14.55
C ALA A 282 2.39 -0.94 -14.71
N PRO A 283 2.62 0.17 -13.99
CA PRO A 283 3.94 0.77 -13.87
C PRO A 283 4.99 -0.24 -13.37
N ASP A 284 6.25 -0.06 -13.76
CA ASP A 284 7.36 -0.98 -13.46
C ASP A 284 7.63 -1.18 -11.95
N ASP A 285 7.17 -0.25 -11.10
CA ASP A 285 7.30 -0.28 -9.65
C ASP A 285 6.09 -0.89 -8.93
N GLU A 286 5.13 -1.46 -9.66
CA GLU A 286 3.95 -2.10 -9.09
C GLU A 286 4.20 -3.58 -8.74
N ASP A 287 3.90 -3.96 -7.49
CA ASP A 287 3.93 -5.35 -7.06
C ASP A 287 2.66 -6.12 -7.48
N PRO A 288 2.73 -7.45 -7.64
CA PRO A 288 1.55 -8.26 -7.94
C PRO A 288 0.50 -8.18 -6.82
N SER A 289 -0.77 -7.99 -7.20
CA SER A 289 -1.84 -7.89 -6.21
C SER A 289 -2.41 -9.24 -5.78
N ILE A 290 -2.27 -10.27 -6.64
CA ILE A 290 -2.83 -11.61 -6.43
C ILE A 290 -1.84 -12.67 -6.93
N LYS A 291 -1.97 -13.90 -6.40
CA LYS A 291 -1.18 -15.05 -6.85
C LYS A 291 -2.10 -16.12 -7.46
N VAL A 292 -1.72 -16.71 -8.58
CA VAL A 292 -2.55 -17.70 -9.29
C VAL A 292 -1.83 -19.03 -9.40
N ASP A 293 -2.39 -20.08 -8.80
CA ASP A 293 -1.83 -21.43 -8.88
C ASP A 293 -2.16 -22.08 -10.23
N CYS A 294 -1.16 -22.09 -11.11
CA CYS A 294 -1.21 -22.67 -12.46
C CYS A 294 -1.34 -24.20 -12.45
N THR A 295 -1.06 -24.88 -11.34
CA THR A 295 -1.16 -26.34 -11.25
C THR A 295 -2.57 -26.82 -10.93
N ARG A 296 -3.40 -25.93 -10.35
CA ARG A 296 -4.77 -26.24 -9.90
C ARG A 296 -5.85 -25.39 -10.56
N GLY A 297 -5.48 -24.35 -11.30
CA GLY A 297 -6.43 -23.40 -11.89
C GLY A 297 -7.24 -22.65 -10.82
N ARG A 298 -6.64 -22.39 -9.65
CA ARG A 298 -7.27 -21.73 -8.48
C ARG A 298 -6.49 -20.48 -8.10
N ILE A 299 -7.22 -19.45 -7.64
CA ILE A 299 -6.69 -18.17 -7.16
C ILE A 299 -6.25 -18.34 -5.69
N ARG A 300 -5.16 -17.69 -5.28
CA ARG A 300 -4.60 -17.69 -3.92
C ARG A 300 -4.20 -16.29 -3.47
#